data_AF-A0A401SZE9-F1
#
_entry.id   AF-A0A401SZE9-F1
#
_cell.length_a   1.000
_cell.length_b   1.000
_cell.length_c   1.000
_cell.angle_alpha   90.00
_cell.angle_beta   90.00
_cell.angle_gamma   90.00
#
_symmetry.space_group_name_H-M   'P 1'
#
loop_
_entity.id
_entity.type
_entity.pdbx_description
1 polymer ?
#
loop_
_entity_poly.entity_id
_entity_poly.type
_entity_poly.pdbx_seq_one_letter_code
_entity_poly.pdbx_strand_id
1 'polypeptide(L)'
;MSDDAERCCKELEVRQTVFGELLEKVAVKRLLGPIYRNWEPLVYHSLSNILRHIDAPGFDSLLSDYITFVHQPQDKRTLSFYLEFTEVCINTILYWLFTRKVSSLLVQKLLEKTVSYLGARGNQLGLIWR
;
A
#
# COMPACT_ATOMS: atom_id res chain seq x y z
N MET A 1 0.23 -2.57 -34.01
CA MET A 1 0.26 -2.13 -32.60
C MET A 1 -0.82 -2.89 -31.85
N SER A 2 -0.50 -4.04 -31.25
CA SER A 2 -1.48 -4.76 -30.40
C SER A 2 -0.90 -5.84 -29.48
N ASP A 3 0.41 -6.12 -29.50
CA ASP A 3 0.94 -7.25 -28.73
C ASP A 3 1.52 -6.83 -27.36
N ASP A 4 1.99 -5.58 -27.23
CA ASP A 4 2.57 -5.08 -25.97
C ASP A 4 1.50 -4.78 -24.91
N ALA A 5 0.32 -4.31 -25.32
CA ALA A 5 -0.81 -4.06 -24.42
C ALA A 5 -1.38 -5.39 -23.89
N GLU A 6 -1.50 -6.41 -24.76
CA GLU A 6 -2.01 -7.71 -24.36
C GLU A 6 -1.03 -8.49 -23.47
N ARG A 7 0.28 -8.29 -23.67
CA ARG A 7 1.32 -8.85 -22.79
C ARG A 7 1.35 -8.19 -21.41
N CYS A 8 1.15 -6.87 -21.35
CA CYS A 8 1.01 -6.15 -20.09
C CYS A 8 -0.24 -6.63 -19.31
N CYS A 9 -1.33 -6.96 -20.01
CA CYS A 9 -2.53 -7.55 -19.42
C CYS A 9 -2.39 -9.03 -19.02
N LYS A 10 -1.50 -9.81 -19.65
CA LYS A 10 -1.26 -11.22 -19.27
C LYS A 10 -0.37 -11.40 -18.04
N GLU A 11 0.41 -10.40 -17.65
CA GLU A 11 1.11 -10.40 -16.35
C GLU A 11 0.18 -10.01 -15.18
N LEU A 12 -1.04 -9.53 -15.45
CA LEU A 12 -2.04 -9.12 -14.47
C LEU A 12 -2.95 -10.26 -13.95
N GLU A 13 -2.70 -11.51 -14.33
CA GLU A 13 -3.37 -12.70 -13.75
C GLU A 13 -2.87 -13.04 -12.33
N VAL A 14 -1.88 -12.31 -11.81
CA VAL A 14 -1.48 -12.37 -10.40
C VAL A 14 -2.50 -11.58 -9.58
N ARG A 15 -3.34 -12.27 -8.78
CA ARG A 15 -4.34 -11.69 -7.85
C ARG A 15 -4.05 -10.22 -7.55
N GLN A 16 -4.84 -9.30 -8.12
CA GLN A 16 -4.69 -7.88 -7.85
C GLN A 16 -4.70 -7.67 -6.34
N THR A 17 -3.59 -7.17 -5.82
CA THR A 17 -3.43 -6.85 -4.41
C THR A 17 -4.28 -5.62 -4.08
N VAL A 18 -4.68 -5.45 -2.82
CA VAL A 18 -5.44 -4.26 -2.39
C VAL A 18 -4.67 -2.99 -2.76
N PHE A 19 -3.35 -3.02 -2.57
CA PHE A 19 -2.46 -1.90 -2.88
C PHE A 19 -2.24 -1.73 -4.38
N GLY A 20 -2.22 -2.81 -5.17
CA GLY A 20 -2.16 -2.77 -6.63
C GLY A 20 -3.39 -2.09 -7.23
N GLU A 21 -4.58 -2.52 -6.84
CA GLU A 21 -5.83 -1.88 -7.31
C GLU A 21 -5.91 -0.41 -6.89
N LEU A 22 -5.46 -0.10 -5.68
CA LEU A 22 -5.47 1.26 -5.17
C LEU A 22 -4.46 2.14 -5.94
N LEU A 23 -3.28 1.60 -6.26
CA LEU A 23 -2.28 2.26 -7.10
C LEU A 23 -2.84 2.57 -8.49
N GLU A 24 -3.53 1.63 -9.13
CA GLU A 24 -4.18 1.83 -10.43
C GLU A 24 -5.18 3.01 -10.37
N LYS A 25 -6.06 3.02 -9.35
CA LYS A 25 -7.05 4.10 -9.17
C LYS A 25 -6.39 5.46 -8.94
N VAL A 26 -5.31 5.49 -8.16
CA VAL A 26 -4.51 6.70 -7.91
C VAL A 26 -3.80 7.16 -9.18
N ALA A 27 -3.19 6.26 -9.94
CA ALA A 27 -2.49 6.55 -11.17
C ALA A 27 -3.42 7.17 -12.22
N VAL A 28 -4.63 6.63 -12.39
CA VAL A 28 -5.66 7.21 -13.26
C VAL A 28 -5.99 8.64 -12.84
N LYS A 29 -6.23 8.90 -11.54
CA LYS A 29 -6.51 10.25 -11.05
C LYS A 29 -5.38 11.24 -11.30
N ARG A 30 -4.13 10.79 -11.15
CA ARG A 30 -2.95 11.62 -11.42
C ARG A 30 -2.85 12.01 -12.90
N LEU A 31 -3.18 11.10 -13.81
CA LEU A 31 -3.17 11.35 -15.26
C LEU A 31 -4.25 12.35 -15.70
N LEU A 32 -5.38 12.41 -14.98
CA LEU A 32 -6.51 13.30 -15.30
C LEU A 32 -6.28 14.79 -14.95
N GLY A 33 -5.10 15.17 -14.43
CA GLY A 33 -4.64 16.56 -14.40
C GLY A 33 -4.54 17.22 -13.01
N PRO A 34 -4.12 18.51 -12.95
CA PRO A 34 -3.67 19.18 -11.73
C PRO A 34 -4.72 19.31 -10.62
N ILE A 35 -6.00 19.33 -10.96
CA ILE A 35 -7.13 19.43 -10.03
C ILE A 35 -7.28 18.14 -9.18
N TYR A 36 -6.79 17.01 -9.69
CA TYR A 36 -6.86 15.69 -9.03
C TYR A 36 -5.51 15.24 -8.44
N ARG A 37 -4.55 16.16 -8.27
CA ARG A 37 -3.24 15.86 -7.65
C ARG A 37 -3.36 15.33 -6.21
N ASN A 38 -4.43 15.68 -5.50
CA ASN A 38 -4.68 15.15 -4.16
C ASN A 38 -5.36 13.79 -4.28
N TRP A 39 -4.57 12.76 -4.55
CA TRP A 39 -4.99 11.37 -4.55
C TRP A 39 -4.92 10.72 -3.15
N GLU A 40 -4.22 11.35 -2.20
CA GLU A 40 -4.14 10.88 -0.82
C GLU A 40 -5.52 10.65 -0.17
N PRO A 41 -6.54 11.54 -0.33
CA PRO A 41 -7.87 11.31 0.21
C PRO A 41 -8.51 9.99 -0.28
N LEU A 42 -8.20 9.55 -1.49
CA LEU A 42 -8.67 8.26 -2.01
C LEU A 42 -8.03 7.10 -1.24
N VAL A 43 -6.73 7.19 -0.96
CA VAL A 43 -6.01 6.19 -0.16
C VAL A 43 -6.55 6.16 1.26
N TYR A 44 -6.66 7.33 1.90
CA TYR A 44 -7.23 7.46 3.24
C TYR A 44 -8.63 6.85 3.32
N HIS A 45 -9.52 7.19 2.38
CA HIS A 45 -10.89 6.69 2.37
C HIS A 45 -10.94 5.17 2.16
N SER A 46 -10.19 4.66 1.18
CA SER A 46 -10.19 3.23 0.83
C SER A 46 -9.67 2.38 1.97
N LEU A 47 -8.49 2.72 2.51
CA LEU A 47 -7.90 1.98 3.62
C LEU A 47 -8.70 2.14 4.91
N SER A 48 -9.23 3.33 5.20
CA SER A 48 -10.07 3.52 6.41
C SER A 48 -11.34 2.68 6.37
N ASN A 49 -11.94 2.48 5.19
CA ASN A 49 -13.11 1.61 5.04
C ASN A 49 -12.75 0.14 5.25
N ILE A 50 -11.63 -0.32 4.70
CA ILE A 50 -11.13 -1.69 4.91
C ILE A 50 -10.86 -1.92 6.40
N LEU A 51 -10.03 -1.06 7.00
CA LEU A 51 -9.59 -1.17 8.39
C LEU A 51 -10.76 -1.09 9.38
N ARG A 52 -11.84 -0.35 9.05
CA ARG A 52 -13.04 -0.26 9.90
C ARG A 52 -13.71 -1.61 10.17
N HIS A 53 -13.59 -2.55 9.24
CA HIS A 53 -14.30 -3.83 9.30
C HIS A 53 -13.36 -5.03 9.37
N ILE A 54 -12.05 -4.78 9.52
CA ILE A 54 -11.04 -5.83 9.47
C ILE A 54 -10.91 -6.55 10.81
N ASP A 55 -10.83 -7.87 10.76
CA ASP A 55 -10.46 -8.71 11.89
C ASP A 55 -8.95 -8.95 11.92
N ALA A 56 -8.45 -9.69 12.91
CA ALA A 56 -7.02 -9.94 13.03
C ALA A 56 -6.41 -10.75 11.87
N PRO A 57 -7.05 -11.85 11.39
CA PRO A 57 -6.58 -12.55 10.19
C PRO A 57 -6.59 -11.69 8.94
N GLY A 58 -7.63 -10.88 8.74
CA GLY A 58 -7.72 -9.94 7.63
C GLY A 58 -6.63 -8.89 7.70
N PHE A 59 -6.32 -8.38 8.89
CA PHE A 59 -5.26 -7.41 9.09
C PHE A 59 -3.87 -8.00 8.83
N ASP A 60 -3.62 -9.24 9.25
CA ASP A 60 -2.40 -9.98 8.91
C ASP A 60 -2.23 -10.14 7.39
N SER A 61 -3.35 -10.43 6.71
CA SER A 61 -3.40 -10.55 5.25
C SER A 61 -3.11 -9.22 4.56
N LEU A 62 -3.73 -8.12 5.02
CA LEU A 62 -3.51 -6.76 4.50
C LEU A 62 -2.04 -6.32 4.67
N LEU A 63 -1.42 -6.59 5.82
CA LEU A 63 -0.01 -6.29 6.04
C LEU A 63 0.91 -7.12 5.16
N SER A 64 0.60 -8.41 4.99
CA SER A 64 1.36 -9.28 4.10
C SER A 64 1.26 -8.79 2.65
N ASP A 65 0.06 -8.38 2.23
CA ASP A 65 -0.21 -7.79 0.93
C ASP A 65 0.58 -6.50 0.70
N TYR A 66 0.62 -5.61 1.70
CA TYR A 66 1.44 -4.40 1.67
C TYR A 66 2.93 -4.72 1.53
N ILE A 67 3.45 -5.64 2.34
CA ILE A 67 4.85 -6.05 2.30
C ILE A 67 5.20 -6.63 0.92
N THR A 68 4.37 -7.53 0.39
CA THR A 68 4.56 -8.10 -0.94
C THR A 68 4.53 -7.02 -2.01
N PHE A 69 3.56 -6.10 -1.95
CA PHE A 69 3.46 -4.96 -2.85
C PHE A 69 4.77 -4.16 -2.85
N VAL A 70 5.23 -3.69 -1.67
CA VAL A 70 6.47 -2.89 -1.53
C VAL A 70 7.69 -3.57 -2.17
N HIS A 71 7.81 -4.90 -2.06
CA HIS A 71 8.94 -5.65 -2.62
C HIS A 71 8.86 -5.90 -4.14
N GLN A 72 7.73 -5.58 -4.80
CA GLN A 72 7.64 -5.77 -6.26
C GLN A 72 8.64 -4.85 -6.98
N PRO A 73 9.33 -5.35 -8.03
CA PRO A 73 10.26 -4.55 -8.80
C PRO A 73 9.52 -3.41 -9.51
N GLN A 74 10.03 -2.18 -9.34
CA GLN A 74 9.41 -0.97 -9.89
C GLN A 74 10.27 -0.31 -10.97
N ASP A 75 9.61 0.31 -11.95
CA ASP A 75 10.27 1.16 -12.94
C ASP A 75 10.89 2.38 -12.24
N LYS A 76 12.16 2.66 -12.55
CA LYS A 76 12.88 3.85 -12.07
C LYS A 76 12.15 5.15 -12.37
N ARG A 77 11.38 5.21 -13.47
CA ARG A 77 10.61 6.40 -13.87
C ARG A 77 9.43 6.71 -12.95
N THR A 78 8.86 5.69 -12.30
CA THR A 78 7.70 5.82 -11.40
C THR A 78 8.07 5.71 -9.92
N LEU A 79 9.33 5.39 -9.61
CA LEU A 79 9.84 5.14 -8.25
C LEU A 79 9.45 6.24 -7.25
N SER A 80 9.58 7.52 -7.59
CA SER A 80 9.24 8.62 -6.67
C SER A 80 7.76 8.61 -6.27
N PHE A 81 6.87 8.37 -7.23
CA PHE A 81 5.43 8.32 -6.99
C PHE A 81 5.03 7.06 -6.22
N TYR A 82 5.70 5.96 -6.54
CA TYR A 82 5.52 4.71 -5.83
C TYR A 82 5.90 4.82 -4.35
N LEU A 83 7.04 5.45 -4.04
CA LEU A 83 7.46 5.68 -2.66
C LEU A 83 6.47 6.55 -1.90
N GLU A 84 6.02 7.66 -2.50
CA GLU A 84 4.99 8.54 -1.92
C GLU A 84 3.68 7.76 -1.66
N PHE A 85 3.24 6.94 -2.62
CA PHE A 85 2.07 6.08 -2.46
C PHE A 85 2.23 5.09 -1.29
N THR A 86 3.37 4.39 -1.20
CA THR A 86 3.63 3.45 -0.11
C THR A 86 3.66 4.14 1.25
N GLU A 87 4.23 5.33 1.33
CA GLU A 87 4.29 6.15 2.54
C GLU A 87 2.90 6.57 3.01
N VAL A 88 2.05 7.08 2.11
CA VAL A 88 0.66 7.44 2.44
C VAL A 88 -0.13 6.21 2.89
N CYS A 89 0.06 5.06 2.25
CA CYS A 89 -0.58 3.80 2.63
C CYS A 89 -0.22 3.39 4.06
N ILE A 90 1.07 3.31 4.39
CA ILE A 90 1.47 2.89 5.74
C ILE A 90 1.09 3.92 6.81
N ASN A 91 1.26 5.21 6.52
CA ASN A 91 0.87 6.27 7.46
C ASN A 91 -0.63 6.20 7.78
N THR A 92 -1.46 5.87 6.78
CA THR A 92 -2.89 5.65 7.00
C THR A 92 -3.15 4.45 7.92
N ILE A 93 -2.47 3.32 7.69
CA ILE A 93 -2.61 2.11 8.51
C ILE A 93 -2.20 2.41 9.96
N LEU A 94 -1.04 3.02 10.17
CA LEU A 94 -0.51 3.38 11.49
C LEU A 94 -1.43 4.38 12.20
N TYR A 95 -1.81 5.45 11.52
CA TYR A 95 -2.74 6.44 12.06
C TYR A 95 -4.02 5.77 12.55
N TRP A 96 -4.61 4.87 11.74
CA TRP A 96 -5.84 4.20 12.09
C TRP A 96 -5.68 3.29 13.33
N LEU A 97 -4.58 2.53 13.41
CA LEU A 97 -4.26 1.69 14.56
C LEU A 97 -4.13 2.50 15.86
N PHE A 98 -3.39 3.60 15.82
CA PHE A 98 -3.09 4.39 17.02
C PHE A 98 -4.24 5.31 17.45
N THR A 99 -4.93 5.95 16.51
CA THR A 99 -5.98 6.92 16.85
C THR A 99 -7.29 6.27 17.29
N ARG A 100 -7.60 5.08 16.80
CA ARG A 100 -8.87 4.41 17.14
C ARG A 100 -8.76 3.46 18.33
N LYS A 101 -7.66 3.52 19.11
CA LYS A 101 -7.38 2.64 20.26
C LYS A 101 -7.63 1.17 19.92
N VAL A 102 -7.11 0.76 18.77
CA VAL A 102 -7.41 -0.53 18.17
C VAL A 102 -6.84 -1.66 19.04
N SER A 103 -7.50 -2.82 18.97
CA SER A 103 -7.15 -4.06 19.66
C SER A 103 -5.62 -4.28 19.72
N SER A 104 -5.11 -4.56 20.93
CA SER A 104 -3.70 -4.91 21.15
C SER A 104 -3.22 -6.04 20.25
N LEU A 105 -4.14 -6.91 19.81
CA LEU A 105 -3.88 -7.99 18.86
C LEU A 105 -3.44 -7.46 17.48
N LEU A 106 -4.05 -6.39 16.98
CA LEU A 106 -3.67 -5.83 15.66
C LEU A 106 -2.31 -5.14 15.74
N VAL A 107 -2.04 -4.44 16.83
CA VAL A 107 -0.72 -3.86 17.10
C VAL A 107 0.32 -4.97 17.19
N GLN A 108 0.04 -6.06 17.90
CA GLN A 108 0.95 -7.21 17.97
C GLN A 108 1.24 -7.79 16.58
N LYS A 109 0.23 -7.96 15.73
CA LYS A 109 0.41 -8.45 14.35
C LYS A 109 1.28 -7.51 13.50
N LEU A 110 1.09 -6.20 13.64
CA LEU A 110 1.96 -5.21 13.00
C LEU A 110 3.41 -5.41 13.43
N LEU A 111 3.67 -5.49 14.74
CA LEU A 111 5.02 -5.67 15.27
C LEU A 111 5.64 -6.99 14.78
N GLU A 112 4.91 -8.11 14.88
CA GLU A 112 5.37 -9.43 14.43
C GLU A 112 5.82 -9.44 12.96
N LYS A 113 5.05 -8.79 12.08
CA LYS A 113 5.35 -8.73 10.64
C LYS A 113 6.47 -7.77 10.28
N THR A 114 6.67 -6.72 11.08
CA THR A 114 7.50 -5.58 10.67
C THR A 114 8.79 -5.43 11.48
N VAL A 115 8.93 -6.11 12.62
CA VAL A 115 10.08 -6.01 13.53
C VAL A 115 11.42 -6.33 12.83
N SER A 116 11.42 -7.26 11.87
CA SER A 116 12.62 -7.62 11.10
C SER A 116 13.14 -6.47 10.22
N TYR A 117 12.31 -5.46 9.94
CA TYR A 117 12.67 -4.30 9.13
C TYR A 117 13.23 -3.11 9.94
N LEU A 118 13.18 -3.15 11.28
CA LEU A 118 13.68 -2.08 12.17
C LEU A 118 15.14 -1.69 11.91
N GLY A 119 15.98 -2.66 11.55
CA GLY A 119 17.41 -2.43 11.29
C GLY A 119 17.74 -2.04 9.84
N ALA A 120 16.78 -2.11 8.92
CA ALA A 120 17.04 -2.02 7.49
C ALA A 120 16.91 -0.59 6.98
N ARG A 121 17.90 0.28 7.29
CA ARG A 121 17.93 1.70 6.89
C ARG A 121 17.87 1.95 5.36
N GLY A 122 18.11 0.93 4.55
CA GLY A 122 18.01 0.98 3.08
C GLY A 122 16.79 0.26 2.49
N ASN A 123 15.94 -0.37 3.33
CA ASN A 123 14.74 -1.05 2.86
C ASN A 123 13.58 -0.04 2.80
N GLN A 124 12.80 -0.06 1.71
CA GLN A 124 11.61 0.77 1.54
C GLN A 124 10.57 0.54 2.66
N LEU A 125 10.63 -0.62 3.32
CA LEU A 125 9.82 -0.94 4.51
C LEU A 125 10.32 -0.31 5.82
N GLY A 126 11.50 0.31 5.84
CA GLY A 126 11.96 1.10 6.98
C GLY A 126 11.04 2.31 7.25
N LEU A 127 10.22 2.71 6.27
CA LEU A 127 9.19 3.75 6.43
C LEU A 127 8.11 3.39 7.45
N ILE A 128 7.85 2.10 7.71
CA ILE A 128 6.91 1.68 8.76
C ILE A 128 7.36 2.13 10.16
N TRP A 129 8.67 2.38 10.33
CA TRP A 129 9.32 2.61 11.62
C TRP A 129 10.04 3.98 11.73
N ARG A 130 9.82 4.89 10.78
CA ARG A 130 10.26 6.29 10.89
C ARG A 130 9.25 7.11 11.68
#